data_AF-A0A2N5ZRX7-F1
#
_entry.id   AF-A0A2N5ZRX7-F1
#
_cell.length_a   1.000
_cell.length_b   1.000
_cell.length_c   1.000
_cell.angle_alpha   90.00
_cell.angle_beta   90.00
_cell.angle_gamma   90.00
#
_symmetry.space_group_name_H-M   'P 1'
#
loop_
_entity.id
_entity.type
_entity.pdbx_description
1 polymer ?
#
loop_
_entity_poly.entity_id
_entity_poly.type
_entity_poly.pdbx_seq_one_letter_code
_entity_poly.pdbx_strand_id
1 'polypeptide(L)' 'DAIWEEPELVTPNVIEVAINQIRQKMDKPLNITTIETVRRRGYRFCFPKEIN' A
#
# COMPACT_ATOMS: atom_id res chain seq x y z
N ASP A 1 -9.59 -6.16 -10.10
CA ASP A 1 -9.74 -4.75 -10.53
C ASP A 1 -9.32 -3.77 -9.45
N ALA A 2 -9.06 -2.52 -9.83
CA ALA A 2 -8.75 -1.45 -8.90
C ALA A 2 -10.01 -1.01 -8.12
N ILE A 3 -9.84 -0.53 -6.89
CA ILE A 3 -10.96 -0.18 -5.99
C ILE A 3 -11.76 1.05 -6.47
N TRP A 4 -11.12 1.94 -7.24
CA TRP A 4 -11.76 3.12 -7.81
C TRP A 4 -11.62 3.07 -9.33
N GLU A 5 -12.76 2.99 -10.02
CA GLU A 5 -12.83 2.93 -11.49
C GLU A 5 -12.85 4.33 -12.12
N GLU A 6 -13.39 5.33 -11.41
CA GLU A 6 -13.43 6.73 -11.88
C GLU A 6 -12.23 7.53 -11.35
N PRO A 7 -11.36 8.06 -12.23
CA PRO A 7 -10.14 8.77 -11.83
C PRO A 7 -10.40 10.13 -11.16
N GLU A 8 -11.63 10.65 -11.24
CA GLU A 8 -12.03 11.99 -10.79
C GLU A 8 -12.11 12.12 -9.26
N LEU A 9 -12.30 11.01 -8.54
CA LEU A 9 -12.36 10.96 -7.08
C LEU A 9 -11.02 10.57 -6.43
N VAL A 10 -10.01 10.28 -7.25
CA VAL A 10 -8.74 9.71 -6.80
C VAL A 10 -7.63 10.72 -7.02
N THR A 11 -7.44 11.61 -6.04
CA THR A 11 -6.20 12.40 -6.01
C THR A 11 -5.04 11.51 -5.55
N PRO A 12 -3.79 11.78 -5.97
CA PRO A 12 -2.62 11.02 -5.51
C PRO A 12 -2.52 10.92 -3.98
N ASN A 13 -2.98 11.96 -3.27
CA ASN A 13 -3.03 12.01 -1.82
C ASN A 13 -3.97 10.95 -1.21
N VAL A 14 -5.10 10.65 -1.86
CA VAL A 14 -6.01 9.59 -1.42
C VAL A 14 -5.34 8.22 -1.50
N ILE A 15 -4.53 7.98 -2.54
CA ILE A 15 -3.78 6.73 -2.68
C ILE A 15 -2.76 6.58 -1.53
N GLU A 16 -2.05 7.66 -1.19
CA GLU A 16 -1.12 7.65 -0.06
C GLU A 16 -1.83 7.35 1.27
N VAL A 17 -2.97 8.00 1.52
CA VAL A 17 -3.79 7.74 2.71
C VAL A 17 -4.27 6.29 2.74
N ALA A 18 -4.75 5.75 1.62
CA ALA A 18 -5.23 4.37 1.54
C ALA A 18 -4.10 3.36 1.83
N ILE A 19 -2.91 3.55 1.23
CA ILE A 19 -1.75 2.70 1.49
C ILE A 19 -1.33 2.78 2.96
N ASN A 20 -1.36 3.97 3.57
CA ASN A 20 -1.08 4.12 4.99
C ASN A 20 -2.10 3.40 5.88
N GLN A 21 -3.39 3.47 5.54
CA GLN A 21 -4.44 2.75 6.27
C GLN A 21 -4.23 1.24 6.21
N ILE A 22 -3.85 0.71 5.04
CA ILE A 22 -3.54 -0.72 4.88
C ILE A 22 -2.34 -1.11 5.76
N ARG A 23 -1.25 -0.33 5.74
CA ARG A 23 -0.07 -0.60 6.59
C ARG A 23 -0.39 -0.54 8.09
N GLN A 24 -1.21 0.41 8.53
CA GLN A 24 -1.63 0.51 9.94
C GLN A 24 -2.47 -0.70 10.37
N LYS A 25 -3.32 -1.23 9.49
CA LYS A 25 -4.21 -2.36 9.78
C LYS A 25 -3.56 -3.74 9.60
N MET A 26 -2.56 -3.87 8.72
CA MET A 26 -1.97 -5.16 8.35
C MET A 26 -0.52 -5.29 8.83
N ASP A 27 0.37 -4.41 8.31
CA ASP A 27 1.80 -4.49 8.54
C ASP A 27 2.17 -4.28 10.02
N LYS A 28 1.57 -3.27 10.65
CA LYS A 28 1.84 -2.90 12.04
C LYS A 28 1.47 -3.98 13.06
N PRO A 29 0.26 -4.60 13.04
CA PRO A 29 -0.07 -5.66 14.00
C PRO A 29 0.69 -6.96 13.75
N LEU A 30 1.04 -7.27 12.49
CA LEU A 30 1.74 -8.50 12.13
C LEU A 30 3.27 -8.36 12.16
N ASN A 31 3.77 -7.13 12.35
CA ASN A 31 5.19 -6.78 12.31
C ASN A 31 5.91 -7.27 11.03
N ILE A 32 5.20 -7.22 9.90
CA ILE A 32 5.71 -7.59 8.57
C ILE A 32 5.56 -6.40 7.63
N THR A 33 6.34 -6.36 6.55
CA THR A 33 6.16 -5.37 5.48
C THR A 33 5.60 -6.06 4.24
N THR A 34 4.34 -5.78 3.92
CA THR A 34 3.67 -6.41 2.75
C THR A 34 3.58 -5.49 1.53
N ILE A 35 3.75 -4.18 1.72
CA ILE A 35 3.65 -3.17 0.65
C ILE A 35 4.93 -2.34 0.59
N GLU A 36 5.66 -2.44 -0.52
CA GLU A 36 6.82 -1.59 -0.82
C GLU A 36 6.44 -0.39 -1.69
N THR A 37 6.95 0.79 -1.34
CA THR A 37 6.82 1.99 -2.17
C THR A 37 7.97 2.05 -3.16
N VAL A 38 7.67 2.01 -4.46
CA VAL A 38 8.65 2.19 -5.54
C VAL A 38 8.52 3.61 -6.08
N ARG A 39 9.50 4.46 -5.76
CA ARG A 39 9.49 5.88 -6.12
C ARG A 39 9.32 6.05 -7.63
N ARG A 40 8.42 6.96 -8.04
CA ARG A 40 8.07 7.25 -9.45
C ARG A 40 7.48 6.07 -10.24
N ARG A 41 7.07 4.99 -9.58
CA ARG A 41 6.42 3.83 -10.23
C ARG A 41 5.11 3.42 -9.55
N GLY A 42 5.03 3.52 -8.22
CA GLY A 42 3.83 3.19 -7.45
C GLY A 42 4.14 2.26 -6.27
N TYR A 43 3.27 1.27 -6.06
CA TYR A 43 3.36 0.34 -4.92
C TYR A 43 3.48 -1.10 -5.42
N ARG A 44 4.23 -1.92 -4.69
CA ARG A 44 4.45 -3.33 -5.00
C ARG A 44 4.06 -4.19 -3.80
N PHE A 45 3.17 -5.15 -4.01
CA PHE A 45 2.89 -6.19 -3.02
C PHE A 45 4.04 -7.18 -2.96
N CYS A 46 4.50 -7.49 -1.76
CA CYS A 46 5.57 -8.43 -1.50
C CYS A 46 5.19 -9.33 -0.34
N PHE A 47 5.63 -10.59 -0.40
CA PHE A 47 5.63 -11.44 0.78
C PHE A 47 6.64 -10.90 1.79
N PRO A 48 6.40 -11.08 3.10
CA PRO A 48 7.39 -10.76 4.11
C PRO A 48 8.68 -11.49 3.75
N LYS A 49 9.79 -10.76 3.63
CA LYS A 49 11.10 -11.41 3.57
C LYS A 49 11.29 -12.10 4.92
N GLU A 50 11.60 -13.39 4.89
CA GLU A 50 11.85 -14.16 6.12
C GLU A 50 12.75 -13.36 7.05
N ILE A 51 12.23 -13.07 8.24
CA ILE A 51 13.02 -12.47 9.31
C ILE A 51 13.88 -13.63 9.82
N ASN A 52 15.12 -13.71 9.32
CA ASN A 52 16.14 -14.58 9.91
C ASN A 52 16.44 -14.16 11.34
#